data_AF-A0A7G8ZN78-F1
#
_entry.id   AF-A0A7G8ZN78-F1
#
_cell.length_a   1.000
_cell.length_b   1.000
_cell.length_c   1.000
_cell.angle_alpha   90.00
_cell.angle_beta   90.00
_cell.angle_gamma   90.00
#
_symmetry.space_group_name_H-M   'P 1'
#
loop_
_entity.id
_entity.type
_entity.pdbx_description
1 polymer ?
#
loop_
_entity_poly.entity_id
_entity_poly.type
_entity_poly.pdbx_seq_one_letter_code
_entity_poly.pdbx_strand_id
1 'polypeptide(L)'
;MDDASQSAVTDNSHSIGQAARDQLKAIVARIERLEEDKKQVMDDTKEVYAEAKSMGYDTKILRRVIALRKIDRNERQEAEALLELYLGAVEG
;
A
#
# COMPACT_ATOMS: atom_id res chain seq x y z
N MET A 1 -8.69 52.75 -15.46
CA MET A 1 -8.45 52.31 -16.85
C MET A 1 -6.97 52.02 -16.96
N ASP A 2 -6.47 51.05 -16.20
CA ASP A 2 -6.68 49.59 -16.35
C ASP A 2 -5.88 49.03 -17.53
N ASP A 3 -5.29 47.87 -17.25
CA ASP A 3 -4.67 46.93 -18.19
C ASP A 3 -3.22 47.25 -18.61
N ALA A 4 -2.22 46.39 -18.42
CA ALA A 4 -2.12 45.14 -17.71
C ALA A 4 -0.64 44.89 -17.45
N SER A 5 -0.34 44.57 -16.20
CA SER A 5 0.84 43.87 -15.74
C SER A 5 1.12 42.67 -16.65
N GLN A 6 2.18 42.73 -17.47
CA GLN A 6 2.73 41.52 -18.07
C GLN A 6 3.28 40.65 -16.93
N SER A 7 2.47 39.68 -16.55
CA SER A 7 2.85 38.57 -15.69
C SER A 7 4.07 37.90 -16.30
N ALA A 8 5.21 38.03 -15.61
CA ALA A 8 6.35 37.16 -15.80
C ALA A 8 5.88 35.72 -15.57
N VAL A 9 5.50 35.06 -16.66
CA VAL A 9 5.41 33.61 -16.69
C VAL A 9 6.86 33.17 -16.57
N THR A 10 7.27 32.83 -15.35
CA THR A 10 8.52 32.15 -15.07
C THR A 10 8.53 30.90 -15.92
N ASP A 11 9.22 30.98 -17.06
CA ASP A 11 9.52 29.86 -17.91
C ASP A 11 10.44 28.92 -17.13
N ASN A 12 9.83 28.02 -16.37
CA ASN A 12 10.52 27.01 -15.59
C ASN A 12 10.98 25.85 -16.49
N SER A 13 11.06 26.04 -17.82
CA SER A 13 11.76 25.13 -18.72
C SER A 13 13.28 25.28 -18.59
N HIS A 14 13.76 25.23 -17.34
CA HIS A 14 15.16 24.96 -17.09
C HIS A 14 15.47 23.59 -17.67
N SER A 15 16.19 23.59 -18.79
CA SER A 15 16.66 22.41 -19.49
C SER A 15 17.26 21.41 -18.49
N ILE A 16 16.57 20.29 -18.26
CA ILE A 16 17.12 19.20 -17.45
C ILE A 16 18.43 18.77 -18.11
N GLY A 17 19.56 18.98 -17.42
CA GLY A 17 20.88 18.57 -17.91
C GLY A 17 20.95 17.07 -18.17
N GLN A 18 21.79 16.65 -19.11
CA GLN A 18 21.86 15.25 -19.55
C GLN A 18 22.03 14.25 -18.38
N ALA A 19 22.91 14.56 -17.43
CA ALA A 19 23.11 13.73 -16.22
C ALA A 19 21.82 13.58 -15.39
N ALA A 20 21.04 14.66 -15.23
CA ALA A 20 19.78 14.60 -14.51
C ALA A 20 18.71 13.80 -15.27
N ARG A 21 18.72 13.81 -16.61
CA ARG A 21 17.84 12.95 -17.43
C ARG A 21 18.20 11.47 -17.27
N ASP A 22 19.50 11.15 -17.25
CA ASP A 22 19.96 9.77 -17.12
C ASP A 22 19.69 9.21 -15.72
N GLN A 23 19.84 10.04 -14.68
CA GLN A 23 19.43 9.70 -13.32
C GLN A 23 17.92 9.45 -13.22
N LEU A 24 17.10 10.30 -13.85
CA LEU A 24 15.65 10.11 -13.87
C LEU A 24 15.26 8.80 -14.56
N LYS A 25 15.86 8.48 -15.72
CA LYS A 25 15.64 7.20 -16.42
C LYS A 25 16.00 6.00 -15.54
N ALA A 26 17.12 6.06 -14.81
CA ALA A 26 17.54 4.99 -13.93
C ALA A 26 16.56 4.78 -12.75
N ILE A 27 16.04 5.87 -12.18
CA ILE A 27 15.01 5.80 -11.11
C ILE A 27 13.72 5.20 -11.65
N VAL A 28 13.23 5.67 -12.80
CA VAL A 28 12.00 5.17 -13.43
C VAL A 28 12.12 3.68 -13.73
N ALA A 29 13.19 3.25 -14.39
CA ALA A 29 13.40 1.84 -14.72
C ALA A 29 13.43 0.94 -13.46
N ARG A 30 14.00 1.43 -12.36
CA ARG A 30 14.00 0.69 -11.09
C ARG A 30 12.59 0.60 -10.48
N ILE A 31 11.79 1.66 -10.56
CA ILE A 31 10.40 1.66 -10.08
C ILE A 31 9.53 0.72 -10.91
N GLU A 32 9.65 0.76 -12.25
CA GLU A 32 8.88 -0.11 -13.15
C GLU A 32 9.14 -1.59 -12.87
N ARG A 33 10.42 -1.95 -12.64
CA ARG A 33 10.78 -3.30 -12.22
C ARG A 33 10.11 -3.68 -10.89
N LEU A 34 10.15 -2.79 -9.89
CA LEU A 34 9.54 -3.07 -8.59
C LEU A 34 8.01 -3.19 -8.65
N GLU A 35 7.35 -2.44 -9.53
CA GLU A 35 5.90 -2.57 -9.75
C GLU A 35 5.56 -3.89 -10.46
N GLU A 36 6.38 -4.36 -11.40
CA GLU A 36 6.19 -5.68 -12.00
C GLU A 36 6.41 -6.80 -10.98
N ASP A 37 7.49 -6.72 -10.17
CA ASP A 37 7.76 -7.70 -9.10
C ASP A 37 6.59 -7.73 -8.09
N LYS A 38 6.06 -6.57 -7.72
CA LYS A 38 4.90 -6.46 -6.83
C LYS A 38 3.64 -7.06 -7.45
N LYS A 39 3.42 -6.84 -8.74
CA LYS A 39 2.28 -7.43 -9.47
C LYS A 39 2.39 -8.96 -9.49
N GLN A 40 3.57 -9.51 -9.79
CA GLN A 40 3.79 -10.96 -9.75
C GLN A 40 3.47 -11.54 -8.36
N VAL A 41 4.00 -10.93 -7.29
CA VAL A 41 3.72 -11.36 -5.92
C VAL A 41 2.22 -11.26 -5.58
N MET A 42 1.55 -10.22 -6.07
CA MET A 42 0.10 -10.07 -5.86
C MET A 42 -0.70 -11.15 -6.59
N ASP A 43 -0.29 -11.55 -7.79
CA ASP A 43 -0.95 -12.59 -8.57
C ASP A 43 -0.70 -13.97 -7.94
N ASP A 44 0.53 -14.29 -7.56
CA ASP A 44 0.86 -15.51 -6.80
C ASP A 44 0.04 -15.59 -5.50
N THR A 45 -0.10 -14.47 -4.79
CA THR A 45 -0.92 -14.40 -3.56
C THR A 45 -2.40 -14.69 -3.85
N LYS A 46 -2.94 -14.24 -4.99
CA LYS A 46 -4.33 -14.54 -5.37
C LYS A 46 -4.51 -16.02 -5.68
N GLU A 47 -3.55 -16.65 -6.35
CA GLU A 47 -3.57 -18.08 -6.65
C GLU A 47 -3.60 -18.90 -5.35
N VAL A 48 -2.75 -18.59 -4.37
CA VAL A 48 -2.77 -19.25 -3.05
C VAL A 48 -4.13 -19.11 -2.36
N TYR A 49 -4.76 -17.93 -2.40
CA TYR A 49 -6.11 -17.78 -1.84
C TYR A 49 -7.16 -18.56 -2.64
N ALA A 50 -7.01 -18.69 -3.96
CA ALA A 50 -7.92 -19.45 -4.80
C ALA A 50 -7.79 -20.97 -4.52
N GLU A 51 -6.59 -21.47 -4.32
CA GLU A 51 -6.32 -22.85 -3.86
C GLU A 51 -6.91 -23.09 -2.47
N ALA A 52 -6.68 -22.19 -1.52
CA ALA A 52 -7.28 -22.32 -0.19
C ALA A 52 -8.81 -22.38 -0.26
N LYS A 53 -9.41 -21.59 -1.16
CA LYS A 53 -10.86 -21.62 -1.40
C LYS A 53 -11.32 -22.96 -2.01
N SER A 54 -10.58 -23.54 -2.95
CA SER A 54 -10.94 -24.83 -3.55
C SER A 54 -10.79 -25.99 -2.56
N MET A 55 -9.91 -25.87 -1.58
CA MET A 55 -9.79 -26.78 -0.43
C MET A 55 -10.87 -26.58 0.64
N GLY A 56 -11.72 -25.55 0.51
CA GLY A 56 -12.84 -25.28 1.43
C GLY A 56 -12.54 -24.29 2.56
N TYR A 57 -11.39 -23.61 2.56
CA TYR A 57 -11.09 -22.58 3.55
C TYR A 57 -11.79 -21.24 3.24
N ASP A 58 -12.22 -20.52 4.28
CA ASP A 58 -12.72 -19.15 4.15
C ASP A 58 -11.56 -18.15 4.01
N THR A 59 -11.35 -17.69 2.78
CA THR A 59 -10.33 -16.70 2.43
C THR A 59 -10.46 -15.35 3.17
N LYS A 60 -11.67 -14.94 3.61
CA LYS A 60 -11.85 -13.73 4.41
C LYS A 60 -11.27 -13.91 5.81
N ILE A 61 -11.51 -15.07 6.41
CA ILE A 61 -10.93 -15.42 7.72
C ILE A 61 -9.42 -15.56 7.62
N LEU A 62 -8.89 -16.19 6.57
CA LEU A 62 -7.44 -16.28 6.35
C LEU A 62 -6.78 -14.90 6.23
N ARG A 63 -7.38 -13.95 5.51
CA ARG A 63 -6.90 -12.56 5.46
C ARG A 63 -6.88 -11.90 6.84
N ARG A 64 -7.92 -12.14 7.65
CA ARG A 64 -7.96 -11.63 9.03
C ARG A 64 -6.86 -12.25 9.90
N VAL A 65 -6.63 -13.56 9.80
CA VAL A 65 -5.54 -14.26 10.49
C VAL A 65 -4.18 -13.66 10.12
N ILE A 66 -3.91 -13.46 8.82
CA ILE A 66 -2.66 -12.85 8.36
C ILE A 66 -2.51 -11.42 8.87
N ALA A 67 -3.58 -10.63 8.88
CA ALA A 67 -3.55 -9.27 9.45
C ALA A 67 -3.25 -9.28 10.95
N LEU A 68 -3.90 -10.17 11.72
CA LEU A 68 -3.66 -10.32 13.16
C LEU A 68 -2.24 -10.81 13.48
N ARG A 69 -1.63 -11.59 12.58
CA ARG A 69 -0.24 -12.05 12.73
C ARG A 69 0.80 -10.96 12.47
N LYS A 70 0.42 -9.83 11.87
CA LYS A 70 1.31 -8.67 11.67
C LYS A 70 1.35 -7.73 12.89
N ILE A 71 0.37 -7.86 13.79
CA ILE A 71 0.30 -7.08 15.03
C ILE A 71 1.22 -7.74 16.06
N ASP A 72 1.88 -6.93 16.90
CA ASP A 72 2.67 -7.44 18.01
C ASP A 72 1.81 -8.33 18.93
N ARG A 73 2.43 -9.36 19.52
CA ARG A 73 1.70 -10.32 20.34
C ARG A 73 1.09 -9.67 21.58
N ASN A 74 1.80 -8.74 22.21
CA ASN A 74 1.31 -8.08 23.42
C ASN A 74 0.18 -7.11 23.06
N GLU A 75 0.36 -6.29 22.02
CA GLU A 75 -0.69 -5.39 21.51
C GLU A 75 -1.98 -6.16 21.16
N ARG A 76 -1.84 -7.34 20.53
CA ARG A 76 -3.00 -8.19 20.23
C ARG A 76 -3.69 -8.70 21.49
N GLN A 77 -2.94 -9.14 22.50
CA GLN A 77 -3.50 -9.64 23.76
C GLN A 77 -4.22 -8.54 24.55
N GLU A 78 -3.65 -7.33 24.58
CA GLU A 78 -4.30 -6.17 25.20
C GLU A 78 -5.62 -5.83 24.49
N ALA A 79 -5.63 -5.82 23.15
CA ALA A 79 -6.85 -5.58 22.37
C ALA A 79 -7.90 -6.68 22.56
N GLU A 80 -7.49 -7.96 22.65
CA GLU A 80 -8.39 -9.09 22.93
C GLU A 80 -9.02 -8.97 24.32
N ALA A 81 -8.25 -8.60 25.35
CA ALA A 81 -8.76 -8.40 26.70
C ALA A 81 -9.76 -7.24 26.79
N LEU A 82 -9.50 -6.13 26.09
CA LEU A 82 -10.44 -5.00 26.00
C LEU A 82 -11.73 -5.38 25.25
N LEU A 83 -11.61 -6.15 24.17
CA LEU A 83 -12.77 -6.63 23.42
C LEU A 83 -13.67 -7.52 24.29
N GLU A 84 -13.09 -8.46 25.03
CA GLU A 84 -13.82 -9.33 25.96
C GLU A 84 -14.55 -8.52 27.03
N LEU A 85 -13.88 -7.52 27.62
CA LEU A 85 -14.48 -6.61 28.59
C LEU A 85 -15.69 -5.87 28.02
N TYR A 86 -15.57 -5.33 26.80
CA TYR A 86 -16.65 -4.57 26.17
C TYR A 86 -17.82 -5.45 25.74
N LEU A 87 -17.56 -6.66 25.22
CA LEU A 87 -18.61 -7.61 24.88
C LEU A 87 -19.37 -8.05 26.14
N GLY A 88 -18.66 -8.40 27.22
CA GLY A 88 -19.29 -8.76 28.48
C GLY A 88 -20.16 -7.64 29.07
N ALA A 89 -19.82 -6.37 28.82
CA ALA A 89 -20.60 -5.22 29.29
C ALA A 89 -21.88 -4.94 28.48
N VAL A 90 -21.97 -5.40 27.22
CA VAL A 90 -23.15 -5.18 26.36
C VAL A 90 -24.04 -6.42 26.23
N GLU A 91 -23.52 -7.60 26.52
CA GLU A 91 -24.24 -8.88 26.47
C GLU A 91 -24.83 -9.31 27.83
N GLY A 92 -24.45 -8.64 28.93
CA GLY A 92 -25.01 -8.83 30.28
C GLY A 92 -26.14 -7.86 30.59
#